data_AF-A0A5J5UT28-F1
#
_entry.id   AF-A0A5J5UT28-F1
#
_cell.length_a   1.000
_cell.length_b   1.000
_cell.length_c   1.000
_cell.angle_alpha   90.00
_cell.angle_beta   90.00
_cell.angle_gamma   90.00
#
_symmetry.space_group_name_H-M   'P 1'
#
loop_
_entity.id
_entity.type
_entity.pdbx_description
1 polymer ?
#
loop_
_entity_poly.entity_id
_entity_poly.type
_entity_poly.pdbx_seq_one_letter_code
_entity_poly.pdbx_strand_id
1 'polypeptide(L)'
;MEEPHSVNSPRTILSFSKRGRTTTASVSFVDPNDEKSNSGEHGPKPSEVYGFVGSITTVVATAIYLAWAYIPEPWLHSIGIFYYPSRYWALAVPTYAMVIIVLAVIFYIGLNFMSTPPPTSLTTMFDEFSREPSSFLSHMEGDEQPIEPISDLGIDKINVLMFDDAE
;
A
#
# COMPACT_ATOMS: atom_id res chain seq x y z
N MET A 1 14.28 -51.97 -9.58
CA MET A 1 12.91 -51.44 -9.42
C MET A 1 13.09 -50.19 -8.59
N GLU A 2 13.40 -49.07 -9.24
CA GLU A 2 13.83 -47.85 -8.54
C GLU A 2 12.86 -46.73 -8.87
N GLU A 3 12.22 -46.20 -7.82
CA GLU A 3 11.26 -45.11 -7.91
C GLU A 3 12.02 -43.78 -8.03
N PRO A 4 11.60 -42.86 -8.91
CA PRO A 4 12.22 -41.55 -8.98
C PRO A 4 11.77 -40.67 -7.80
N HIS A 5 12.78 -40.16 -7.08
CA HIS A 5 12.65 -39.18 -6.01
C HIS A 5 11.86 -37.93 -6.45
N SER A 6 10.76 -37.70 -5.74
CA SER A 6 9.95 -36.47 -5.80
C SER A 6 10.76 -35.30 -5.24
N VAL A 7 11.14 -34.36 -6.12
CA VAL A 7 11.73 -33.08 -5.75
C VAL A 7 10.64 -32.18 -5.16
N ASN A 8 10.74 -31.91 -3.86
CA ASN A 8 9.91 -30.93 -3.16
C ASN A 8 10.12 -29.54 -3.78
N SER A 9 9.11 -29.04 -4.47
CA SER A 9 9.01 -27.66 -4.97
C SER A 9 8.50 -26.75 -3.84
N PRO A 10 9.23 -25.71 -3.40
CA PRO A 10 8.81 -24.86 -2.28
C PRO A 10 7.86 -23.71 -2.64
N ARG A 11 7.23 -23.68 -3.82
CA ARG A 11 6.39 -22.54 -4.24
C ARG A 11 5.14 -22.96 -5.02
N THR A 12 4.21 -23.64 -4.37
CA THR A 12 2.81 -23.67 -4.81
C THR A 12 2.09 -22.50 -4.16
N ILE A 13 1.94 -21.41 -4.90
CA ILE A 13 1.14 -20.25 -4.51
C ILE A 13 -0.31 -20.73 -4.49
N LEU A 14 -0.83 -21.04 -3.30
CA LEU A 14 -2.23 -21.42 -3.10
C LEU A 14 -3.11 -20.21 -3.39
N SER A 15 -3.69 -20.22 -4.59
CA SER A 15 -4.91 -19.51 -4.97
C SER A 15 -5.96 -19.68 -3.86
N PHE A 16 -6.10 -18.68 -3.00
CA PHE A 16 -7.20 -18.62 -2.05
C PHE A 16 -8.48 -18.23 -2.79
N SER A 17 -9.23 -19.27 -3.14
CA SER A 17 -10.60 -19.20 -3.63
C SER A 17 -11.50 -18.50 -2.62
N LYS A 18 -11.87 -17.28 -2.99
CA LYS A 18 -13.10 -16.53 -2.66
C LYS A 18 -14.26 -17.41 -2.17
N ARG A 19 -14.49 -17.48 -0.85
CA ARG A 19 -15.88 -17.59 -0.31
C ARG A 19 -16.01 -17.24 1.19
N GLY A 20 -16.66 -16.11 1.44
CA GLY A 20 -17.72 -16.01 2.45
C GLY A 20 -17.39 -15.41 3.81
N ARG A 21 -17.57 -14.08 3.96
CA ARG A 21 -18.60 -13.42 4.80
C ARG A 21 -18.20 -11.96 5.06
N THR A 22 -18.98 -11.07 4.47
CA THR A 22 -19.48 -9.80 5.02
C THR A 22 -18.91 -9.37 6.38
N THR A 23 -18.20 -8.23 6.41
CA THR A 23 -18.56 -6.97 7.13
C THR A 23 -17.27 -6.21 7.45
N THR A 24 -16.84 -5.30 6.57
CA THR A 24 -16.07 -4.07 6.88
C THR A 24 -15.63 -3.42 5.55
N ALA A 25 -15.66 -2.08 5.54
CA ALA A 25 -15.54 -1.17 4.41
C ALA A 25 -14.57 -1.63 3.30
N SER A 26 -15.12 -2.06 2.17
CA SER A 26 -14.36 -2.34 0.95
C SER A 26 -14.09 -1.03 0.20
N VAL A 27 -12.84 -0.55 0.25
CA VAL A 27 -12.28 0.24 -0.85
C VAL A 27 -12.04 -0.75 -1.98
N SER A 28 -13.01 -0.87 -2.87
CA SER A 28 -12.93 -1.75 -4.04
C SER A 28 -12.03 -1.11 -5.09
N PHE A 29 -10.83 -1.65 -5.26
CA PHE A 29 -10.05 -1.48 -6.48
C PHE A 29 -10.77 -2.22 -7.61
N VAL A 30 -11.34 -1.47 -8.54
CA VAL A 30 -11.95 -2.00 -9.76
C VAL A 30 -10.83 -2.30 -10.76
N ASP A 31 -10.72 -3.57 -11.14
CA ASP A 31 -9.81 -4.10 -12.13
C ASP A 31 -10.26 -3.66 -13.55
N PRO A 32 -9.44 -2.94 -14.33
CA PRO A 32 -9.84 -2.40 -15.63
C PRO A 32 -9.37 -3.32 -16.76
N ASN A 33 -10.04 -4.45 -17.00
CA ASN A 33 -9.76 -5.21 -18.24
C ASN A 33 -10.92 -6.03 -18.81
N ASP A 34 -12.12 -5.46 -18.85
CA ASP A 34 -13.19 -5.92 -19.75
C ASP A 34 -13.58 -4.77 -20.70
N GLU A 35 -12.75 -4.54 -21.71
CA GLU A 35 -13.16 -3.77 -22.89
C GLU A 35 -14.19 -4.57 -23.68
N LYS A 36 -15.46 -4.15 -23.61
CA LYS A 36 -16.39 -4.33 -24.72
C LYS A 36 -17.11 -3.03 -25.02
N SER A 37 -16.70 -2.46 -26.15
CA SER A 37 -17.31 -1.34 -26.86
C SER A 37 -18.83 -1.21 -26.68
N ASN A 38 -19.26 -0.07 -26.14
CA ASN A 38 -20.46 0.57 -26.64
C ASN A 38 -20.30 2.09 -26.55
N SER A 39 -20.29 2.74 -27.71
CA SER A 39 -20.34 4.18 -27.87
C SER A 39 -21.69 4.72 -27.39
N GLY A 40 -21.68 5.56 -26.35
CA GLY A 40 -22.86 6.30 -25.90
C GLY A 40 -22.68 6.82 -24.48
N GLU A 41 -22.56 8.14 -24.35
CA GLU A 41 -22.56 8.91 -23.09
C GLU A 41 -21.37 8.65 -22.14
N HIS A 42 -20.33 9.48 -22.27
CA HIS A 42 -19.38 9.72 -21.18
C HIS A 42 -20.08 10.50 -20.06
N GLY A 43 -20.94 9.81 -19.31
CA GLY A 43 -21.37 10.29 -17.99
C GLY A 43 -20.16 10.38 -17.05
N PRO A 44 -20.20 11.25 -16.02
CA PRO A 44 -19.12 11.33 -15.04
C PRO A 44 -18.86 9.94 -14.45
N LYS A 45 -17.59 9.58 -14.31
CA LYS A 45 -17.21 8.27 -13.74
C LYS A 45 -17.87 8.16 -12.37
N PRO A 46 -18.41 6.99 -11.97
CA PRO A 46 -19.11 6.86 -10.70
C PRO A 46 -18.25 7.33 -9.52
N SER A 47 -16.92 7.14 -9.58
CA SER A 47 -15.96 7.66 -8.59
C SER A 47 -15.92 9.19 -8.47
N GLU A 48 -16.06 9.93 -9.57
CA GLU A 48 -16.08 11.39 -9.59
C GLU A 48 -17.36 11.94 -8.95
N VAL A 49 -18.49 11.27 -9.19
CA VAL A 49 -19.78 11.64 -8.59
C VAL A 49 -19.77 11.42 -7.08
N TYR A 50 -19.27 10.27 -6.62
CA TYR A 50 -19.16 10.00 -5.17
C TYR A 50 -18.19 10.95 -4.47
N GLY A 51 -17.07 11.30 -5.11
CA GLY A 51 -16.13 12.30 -4.60
C GLY A 51 -16.78 13.68 -4.46
N PHE A 52 -17.52 14.13 -5.48
CA PHE A 52 -18.22 15.41 -5.45
C PHE A 52 -19.30 15.45 -4.35
N VAL A 53 -20.19 14.45 -4.32
CA VAL A 53 -21.25 14.37 -3.30
C VAL A 53 -20.64 14.25 -1.90
N GLY A 54 -19.59 13.45 -1.74
CA GLY A 54 -18.84 13.33 -0.49
C GLY A 54 -18.22 14.66 -0.04
N SER A 55 -17.63 15.42 -0.96
CA SER A 55 -17.02 16.73 -0.65
C SER A 55 -18.07 17.74 -0.16
N ILE A 56 -19.22 17.84 -0.81
CA ILE A 56 -20.29 18.75 -0.38
C ILE A 56 -20.86 18.30 0.96
N THR A 57 -21.12 16.99 1.10
CA THR A 57 -21.68 16.42 2.32
C THR A 57 -20.75 16.64 3.51
N THR A 58 -19.44 16.44 3.33
CA THR A 58 -18.44 16.65 4.39
C THR A 58 -18.33 18.12 4.77
N VAL A 59 -18.32 19.05 3.82
CA VAL A 59 -18.31 20.50 4.10
C VAL A 59 -19.56 20.92 4.88
N VAL A 60 -20.75 20.52 4.42
CA VAL A 60 -22.02 20.86 5.07
C VAL A 60 -22.10 20.23 6.47
N ALA A 61 -21.77 18.95 6.62
CA ALA A 61 -21.76 18.27 7.91
C ALA A 61 -20.77 18.93 8.89
N THR A 62 -19.58 19.33 8.41
CA THR A 62 -18.58 20.03 9.21
C THR A 62 -19.09 21.40 9.65
N ALA A 63 -19.74 22.16 8.77
CA ALA A 63 -20.32 23.45 9.12
C ALA A 63 -21.41 23.31 10.20
N ILE A 64 -22.29 22.32 10.06
CA ILE A 64 -23.33 22.01 11.07
C ILE A 64 -22.68 21.59 12.40
N TYR A 65 -21.65 20.76 12.35
CA TYR A 65 -20.91 20.32 13.54
C TYR A 65 -20.26 21.49 14.27
N LEU A 66 -19.60 22.41 13.56
CA LEU A 66 -18.98 23.59 14.14
C LEU A 66 -20.05 24.54 14.69
N ALA A 67 -21.14 24.77 13.96
CA ALA A 67 -22.26 25.57 14.46
C ALA A 67 -22.79 25.01 15.78
N TRP A 68 -23.05 23.71 15.84
CA TRP A 68 -23.46 23.03 17.07
C TRP A 68 -22.41 23.14 18.20
N ALA A 69 -21.13 22.99 17.89
CA ALA A 69 -20.04 23.04 18.87
C ALA A 69 -19.88 24.44 19.51
N TYR A 70 -20.02 25.52 18.72
CA TYR A 70 -19.71 26.88 19.16
C TYR A 70 -20.94 27.73 19.56
N ILE A 71 -22.14 27.46 19.05
CA ILE A 71 -23.34 28.25 19.39
C ILE A 71 -23.72 27.98 20.85
N PRO A 72 -23.95 29.00 21.70
CA PRO A 72 -24.28 28.81 23.12
C PRO A 72 -25.68 28.20 23.33
N GLU A 73 -25.88 27.51 24.46
CA GLU A 73 -27.11 26.73 24.76
C GLU A 73 -28.42 27.54 24.71
N PRO A 74 -28.49 28.81 25.18
CA PRO A 74 -29.73 29.59 25.12
C PRO A 74 -30.21 29.83 23.69
N TRP A 75 -29.29 29.94 22.73
CA TRP A 75 -29.63 30.13 21.32
C TRP A 75 -30.16 28.85 20.69
N LEU A 76 -29.55 27.71 21.03
CA LEU A 76 -30.05 26.38 20.60
C LEU A 76 -31.46 26.11 21.12
N HIS A 77 -31.71 26.45 22.39
CA HIS A 77 -33.03 26.33 23.00
C HIS A 77 -34.04 27.26 22.32
N SER A 78 -33.66 28.50 21.98
CA SER A 78 -34.53 29.41 21.22
C SER A 78 -34.90 28.91 19.83
N ILE A 79 -34.06 28.07 19.20
CA ILE A 79 -34.33 27.41 17.92
C ILE A 79 -35.20 26.15 18.09
N GLY A 80 -35.46 25.72 19.33
CA GLY A 80 -36.26 24.53 19.65
C GLY A 80 -35.44 23.23 19.70
N ILE A 81 -34.12 23.31 19.76
CA ILE A 81 -33.23 22.13 19.83
C ILE A 81 -32.92 21.84 21.30
N PHE A 82 -33.67 20.90 21.88
CA PHE A 82 -33.53 20.48 23.28
C PHE A 82 -32.70 19.22 23.47
N TYR A 83 -32.61 18.38 22.44
CA TYR A 83 -31.95 17.08 22.51
C TYR A 83 -30.73 17.06 21.59
N TYR A 84 -29.55 17.23 22.18
CA TYR A 84 -28.27 17.10 21.51
C TYR A 84 -27.27 16.38 22.42
N PRO A 85 -26.25 15.72 21.87
CA PRO A 85 -25.24 15.03 22.68
C PRO A 85 -24.48 16.03 23.58
N SER A 86 -23.79 15.54 24.62
CA SER A 86 -23.00 16.43 25.48
C SER A 86 -21.93 17.17 24.67
N ARG A 87 -21.68 18.45 25.01
CA ARG A 87 -20.65 19.28 24.35
C ARG A 87 -19.24 18.68 24.41
N TYR A 88 -18.99 17.79 25.36
CA TYR A 88 -17.75 17.03 25.44
C TYR A 88 -17.41 16.32 24.12
N TRP A 89 -18.41 15.85 23.37
CA TRP A 89 -18.21 15.21 22.07
C TRP A 89 -17.64 16.16 21.00
N ALA A 90 -17.81 17.48 21.14
CA ALA A 90 -17.16 18.45 20.27
C ALA A 90 -15.63 18.41 20.38
N LEU A 91 -15.09 18.01 21.54
CA LEU A 91 -13.67 17.82 21.76
C LEU A 91 -13.25 16.35 21.57
N ALA A 92 -14.11 15.42 21.99
CA ALA A 92 -13.79 13.99 21.94
C ALA A 92 -13.64 13.49 20.50
N VAL A 93 -14.53 13.88 19.58
CA VAL A 93 -14.47 13.43 18.18
C VAL A 93 -13.13 13.77 17.50
N PRO A 94 -12.65 15.02 17.47
CA PRO A 94 -11.38 15.35 16.82
C PRO A 94 -10.17 14.72 17.54
N THR A 95 -10.22 14.59 18.87
CA THR A 95 -9.12 13.95 19.63
C THR A 95 -9.04 12.45 19.34
N TYR A 96 -10.16 11.72 19.33
CA TYR A 96 -10.18 10.31 18.93
C TYR A 96 -9.78 10.13 17.47
N ALA A 97 -10.18 11.02 16.56
CA ALA A 97 -9.74 10.95 15.16
C ALA A 97 -8.21 11.02 15.03
N MET A 98 -7.56 11.93 15.77
CA MET A 98 -6.09 12.02 15.79
C MET A 98 -5.44 10.76 16.36
N VAL A 99 -5.99 10.21 17.45
CA VAL A 99 -5.50 8.95 18.04
C VAL A 99 -5.63 7.79 17.05
N ILE A 100 -6.76 7.69 16.35
CA ILE A 100 -7.00 6.66 15.33
C ILE A 100 -6.00 6.78 14.19
N ILE A 101 -5.71 8.00 13.70
CA ILE A 101 -4.73 8.21 12.64
C ILE A 101 -3.34 7.73 13.08
N VAL A 102 -2.89 8.13 14.26
CA VAL A 102 -1.58 7.69 14.80
C VAL A 102 -1.54 6.17 14.96
N LEU A 103 -2.61 5.58 15.51
CA LEU A 103 -2.71 4.13 15.69
C LEU A 103 -2.72 3.39 14.35
N ALA A 104 -3.39 3.93 13.33
CA ALA A 104 -3.40 3.37 11.99
C ALA A 104 -2.00 3.38 11.35
N VAL A 105 -1.22 4.45 11.54
CA VAL A 105 0.18 4.52 11.07
C VAL A 105 1.05 3.49 11.78
N ILE A 106 0.96 3.39 13.11
CA ILE A 106 1.71 2.39 13.88
C ILE A 106 1.35 0.98 13.44
N PHE A 107 0.06 0.69 13.27
CA PHE A 107 -0.41 -0.61 12.82
C PHE A 107 0.04 -0.92 11.40
N TYR A 108 -0.02 0.05 10.50
CA TYR A 108 0.51 -0.07 9.15
C TYR A 108 2.00 -0.42 9.16
N ILE A 109 2.81 0.28 9.94
CA ILE A 109 4.24 -0.02 10.08
C ILE A 109 4.44 -1.44 10.62
N GLY A 110 3.71 -1.84 11.67
CA GLY A 110 3.78 -3.18 12.25
C GLY A 110 3.42 -4.29 11.25
N LEU A 111 2.37 -4.08 10.44
CA LEU A 111 1.99 -5.01 9.37
C LEU A 111 3.04 -5.11 8.26
N ASN A 112 3.66 -3.98 7.89
CA ASN A 112 4.75 -3.99 6.92
C ASN A 112 5.95 -4.77 7.45
N PHE A 113 6.32 -4.60 8.73
CA PHE A 113 7.38 -5.40 9.35
C PHE A 113 7.04 -6.89 9.45
N MET A 114 5.78 -7.24 9.66
CA MET A 114 5.36 -8.64 9.69
C MET A 114 5.36 -9.29 8.29
N SER A 115 5.13 -8.49 7.25
CA SER A 115 5.05 -8.96 5.86
C SER A 115 6.39 -8.92 5.12
N THR A 116 7.35 -8.13 5.61
CA THR A 116 8.69 -7.98 5.00
C THR A 116 9.67 -8.95 5.68
N PRO A 117 10.57 -9.61 4.91
CA PRO A 117 11.69 -10.34 5.50
C PRO A 117 12.51 -9.48 6.47
N PRO A 118 13.21 -10.08 7.45
CA PRO A 118 14.04 -9.32 8.37
C PRO A 118 15.06 -8.46 7.59
N PRO A 119 15.39 -7.25 8.08
CA PRO A 119 16.27 -6.32 7.37
C PRO A 119 17.70 -6.85 7.17
N THR A 120 18.05 -7.93 7.86
CA THR A 120 19.33 -8.64 7.73
C THR A 120 19.32 -9.73 6.66
N SER A 121 18.19 -9.97 5.98
CA SER A 121 18.09 -10.98 4.94
C SER A 121 18.67 -10.47 3.61
N LEU A 122 19.63 -11.19 3.06
CA LEU A 122 20.18 -10.92 1.72
C LEU A 122 19.14 -11.09 0.61
N THR A 123 18.05 -11.82 0.86
CA THR A 123 16.91 -11.92 -0.08
C THR A 123 16.17 -10.61 -0.30
N THR A 124 16.41 -9.60 0.54
CA THR A 124 15.90 -8.24 0.32
C THR A 124 16.79 -7.47 -0.65
N MET A 125 18.07 -7.86 -0.77
CA MET A 125 19.03 -7.24 -1.71
C MET A 125 18.99 -7.90 -3.09
N PHE A 126 18.73 -9.20 -3.15
CA PHE A 126 18.71 -9.98 -4.39
C PHE A 126 17.34 -10.62 -4.61
N ASP A 127 16.82 -10.47 -5.82
CA ASP A 127 15.60 -11.11 -6.29
C ASP A 127 15.89 -12.28 -7.24
N GLU A 128 14.84 -12.95 -7.73
CA GLU A 128 14.98 -14.08 -8.65
C GLU A 128 15.52 -13.68 -10.04
N PHE A 129 15.48 -12.39 -10.37
CA PHE A 129 15.96 -11.86 -11.65
C PHE A 129 17.37 -11.28 -11.55
N SER A 130 17.97 -11.24 -10.36
CA SER A 130 19.34 -10.77 -10.14
C SER A 130 20.35 -11.67 -10.86
N ARG A 131 21.19 -11.07 -11.70
CA ARG A 131 22.16 -11.77 -12.56
C ARG A 131 23.56 -11.59 -12.02
N GLU A 132 24.19 -12.66 -11.55
CA GLU A 132 25.60 -12.59 -11.13
C GLU A 132 26.56 -12.55 -12.34
N PRO A 133 27.68 -11.81 -12.25
CA PRO A 133 28.70 -11.81 -13.28
C PRO A 133 29.26 -13.23 -13.50
N SER A 134 29.46 -13.58 -14.77
CA SER A 134 29.86 -14.93 -15.19
C SER A 134 31.34 -15.18 -14.87
N SER A 135 31.65 -15.75 -13.72
CA SER A 135 33.04 -16.10 -13.30
C SER A 135 33.75 -17.09 -14.23
N PHE A 136 33.02 -17.76 -15.12
CA PHE A 136 33.55 -18.77 -16.04
C PHE A 136 34.28 -18.19 -17.27
N LEU A 137 34.05 -16.92 -17.62
CA LEU A 137 34.67 -16.30 -18.80
C LEU A 137 36.04 -15.68 -18.52
N SER A 138 36.34 -15.33 -17.26
CA SER A 138 37.63 -14.75 -16.84
C SER A 138 38.82 -15.71 -16.90
N HIS A 139 38.65 -16.97 -17.33
CA HIS A 139 39.73 -17.96 -17.48
C HIS A 139 40.04 -18.30 -18.96
N MET A 140 39.54 -17.54 -19.93
CA MET A 140 40.06 -17.58 -21.30
C MET A 140 41.10 -16.47 -21.49
N GLU A 141 42.36 -16.80 -21.20
CA GLU A 141 43.52 -15.98 -21.52
C GLU A 141 43.76 -16.02 -23.04
N GLY A 142 43.16 -15.09 -23.78
CA GLY A 142 43.34 -14.95 -25.22
C GLY A 142 42.66 -13.70 -25.78
N ASP A 143 43.29 -13.08 -26.80
CA ASP A 143 42.96 -11.79 -27.43
C ASP A 143 41.53 -11.67 -28.04
N GLU A 144 40.67 -12.69 -27.90
CA GLU A 144 39.35 -12.79 -28.53
C GLU A 144 38.20 -13.03 -27.55
N GLN A 145 38.27 -12.39 -26.37
CA GLN A 145 37.22 -12.54 -25.35
C GLN A 145 35.87 -11.95 -25.85
N PRO A 146 34.78 -12.74 -25.85
CA PRO A 146 33.46 -12.24 -26.19
C PRO A 146 33.01 -11.16 -25.20
N ILE A 147 32.21 -10.21 -25.67
CA ILE A 147 31.53 -9.24 -24.80
C ILE A 147 30.71 -10.01 -23.77
N GLU A 148 30.97 -9.75 -22.50
CA GLU A 148 30.27 -10.41 -21.40
C GLU A 148 28.78 -10.03 -21.37
N PRO A 149 27.88 -10.98 -21.02
CA PRO A 149 26.48 -10.67 -20.83
C PRO A 149 26.28 -9.65 -19.71
N ILE A 150 25.25 -8.80 -19.83
CA ILE A 150 24.89 -7.87 -18.76
C ILE A 150 24.56 -8.63 -17.47
N SER A 151 25.18 -8.22 -16.36
CA SER A 151 25.02 -8.76 -15.01
C SER A 151 24.90 -7.62 -14.01
N ASP A 152 24.19 -7.88 -12.92
CA ASP A 152 24.07 -6.97 -11.79
C ASP A 152 25.36 -6.98 -10.96
N LEU A 153 25.74 -5.80 -10.46
CA LEU A 153 26.88 -5.65 -9.58
C LEU A 153 26.37 -5.35 -8.17
N GLY A 154 26.73 -6.21 -7.22
CA GLY A 154 26.38 -6.03 -5.82
C GLY A 154 26.81 -4.66 -5.29
N ILE A 155 25.97 -4.06 -4.44
CA ILE A 155 26.25 -2.74 -3.86
C ILE A 155 27.54 -2.73 -3.03
N ASP A 156 27.91 -3.87 -2.46
CA ASP A 156 29.18 -4.08 -1.77
C ASP A 156 30.38 -3.85 -2.70
N LYS A 157 30.33 -4.40 -3.93
CA LYS A 157 31.38 -4.24 -4.94
C LYS A 157 31.42 -2.83 -5.50
N ILE A 158 30.27 -2.23 -5.80
CA ILE A 158 30.21 -0.84 -6.28
C ILE A 158 30.78 0.11 -5.24
N ASN A 159 30.44 -0.08 -3.97
CA ASN A 159 30.89 0.81 -2.90
C ASN A 159 32.41 0.76 -2.74
N VAL A 160 33.03 -0.42 -2.85
CA VAL A 160 34.50 -0.55 -2.87
C VAL A 160 35.08 0.13 -4.12
N LEU A 161 34.58 -0.20 -5.32
CA LEU A 161 35.12 0.37 -6.57
C LEU A 161 34.96 1.89 -6.65
N MET A 162 33.91 2.46 -6.05
CA MET A 162 33.61 3.88 -6.14
C MET A 162 34.33 4.71 -5.07
N PHE A 163 34.60 4.13 -3.90
CA PHE A 163 35.06 4.90 -2.73
C PHE A 163 36.40 4.44 -2.15
N ASP A 164 36.90 3.24 -2.48
CA ASP A 164 38.16 2.70 -1.94
C ASP A 164 39.39 3.09 -2.79
N ASP A 165 39.20 3.50 -4.05
CA ASP A 165 40.28 4.03 -4.93
C ASP A 165 40.60 5.54 -4.66
N ALA A 166 40.09 6.11 -3.57
CA ALA A 166 40.17 7.54 -3.26
C ALA A 166 41.22 7.94 -2.19
N GLU A 167 42.14 7.04 -1.83
CA GLU A 167 43.35 7.35 -1.03
C GLU A 167 44.65 7.34 -1.85
#